data_AF-A0ABD6WCE0-F1
#
_entry.id   AF-A0ABD6WCE0-F1
#
_cell.length_a   1.000
_cell.length_b   1.000
_cell.length_c   1.000
_cell.angle_alpha   90.00
_cell.angle_beta   90.00
_cell.angle_gamma   90.00
#
_symmetry.space_group_name_H-M   'P 1'
#
loop_
_entity.id
_entity.type
_entity.pdbx_description
1 polymer ?
#
loop_
_entity_poly.entity_id
_entity_poly.type
_entity_poly.pdbx_seq_one_letter_code
_entity_poly.pdbx_strand_id
1 'polypeptide(L)'
;MSSIDSVDFTKWDWLPRAAEEIEGYVQRLLAESSIQPHAVSARAKSIASFQRKQRAKKYSDPMGKMTDIVAIRIITYSITDRDRARELILSRFAVVSGEDRNPGKEKEEKLPHLRGYDCLHIVVSGEVDGHDSDWVVSGGELERYFTTFGGLEIQIRTVAGHAWAEFEHARRYKGAQYEAVGEQDRVTIDQLFGAASDARRALDETFVAIDRILARPSVDEESRHDQVRIEPAAGLGETAATPLDVRTLCEFLESRFPDDTDGSEKGIEFGIELARCCGIDTVDQLESALEDVDSEQVRALMESGGPVTRVRRLDDELLARFGQDYIEKTTNTGTARHRGRQLEWRYDRLRGKTQYWTYRLLSRSVLGRSVLGRSGRTEFDAGPYTAAGALREVVRIVASECGREAVSHQGVVVSESDLPPGTRAKRISVDDDSDIWVISNLGREAVEGAMADLLSRVRPFDLRVVRGDVVVADGRSERPQ
;
A
#
# COMPACT_ATOMS: atom_id res chain seq x y z
N MET A 1 -14.96 19.63 46.79
CA MET A 1 -13.48 19.61 46.88
C MET A 1 -13.06 18.16 47.04
N SER A 2 -12.74 17.46 45.95
CA SER A 2 -12.20 16.10 46.04
C SER A 2 -10.71 16.21 46.37
N SER A 3 -10.35 15.77 47.57
CA SER A 3 -8.98 15.79 48.08
C SER A 3 -8.07 14.89 47.24
N ILE A 4 -6.82 15.34 47.06
CA ILE A 4 -5.71 14.66 46.34
C ILE A 4 -5.45 13.23 46.83
N ASP A 5 -5.92 12.90 48.04
CA ASP A 5 -5.64 11.66 48.76
C ASP A 5 -6.65 10.52 48.50
N SER A 6 -7.69 10.74 47.69
CA SER A 6 -8.74 9.73 47.42
C SER A 6 -8.71 9.10 46.02
N VAL A 7 -7.63 9.29 45.26
CA VAL A 7 -7.46 8.60 43.98
C VAL A 7 -7.14 7.13 44.26
N ASP A 8 -8.15 6.29 44.11
CA ASP A 8 -8.06 4.84 44.29
C ASP A 8 -7.04 4.22 43.31
N PHE A 9 -6.04 3.52 43.85
CA PHE A 9 -4.99 2.84 43.09
C PHE A 9 -5.57 1.82 42.10
N THR A 10 -6.71 1.20 42.43
CA THR A 10 -7.37 0.23 41.54
C THR A 10 -7.84 0.86 40.23
N LYS A 11 -7.98 2.19 40.17
CA LYS A 11 -8.28 2.93 38.93
C LYS A 11 -7.06 3.08 38.01
N TRP A 12 -5.85 2.82 38.51
CA TRP A 12 -4.59 2.98 37.77
C TRP A 12 -4.05 1.65 37.23
N ASP A 13 -4.35 0.53 37.88
CA ASP A 13 -3.77 -0.79 37.58
C ASP A 13 -4.12 -1.34 36.18
N TRP A 14 -5.23 -0.88 35.60
CA TRP A 14 -5.69 -1.32 34.27
C TRP A 14 -5.33 -0.34 33.14
N LEU A 15 -4.88 0.88 33.47
CA LEU A 15 -4.51 1.87 32.46
C LEU A 15 -3.39 1.42 31.51
N PRO A 16 -2.38 0.63 31.93
CA PRO A 16 -1.40 0.07 30.99
C PRO A 16 -2.04 -0.80 29.91
N ARG A 17 -3.04 -1.61 30.25
CA ARG A 17 -3.76 -2.44 29.28
C ARG A 17 -4.58 -1.60 28.29
N ALA A 18 -5.24 -0.54 28.76
CA ALA A 18 -5.89 0.41 27.87
C ALA A 18 -4.89 1.13 26.93
N ALA A 19 -3.67 1.40 27.41
CA ALA A 19 -2.60 1.97 26.58
C ALA A 19 -2.10 0.98 25.52
N GLU A 20 -1.94 -0.30 25.87
CA GLU A 20 -1.57 -1.36 24.92
C GLU A 20 -2.65 -1.56 23.84
N GLU A 21 -3.93 -1.56 24.22
CA GLU A 21 -5.05 -1.69 23.29
C GLU A 21 -5.09 -0.54 22.27
N ILE A 22 -4.97 0.72 22.71
CA ILE A 22 -4.95 1.87 21.77
C ILE A 22 -3.69 1.90 20.91
N GLU A 23 -2.54 1.45 21.43
CA GLU A 23 -1.31 1.34 20.65
C GLU A 23 -1.48 0.34 19.50
N GLY A 24 -1.95 -0.88 19.82
CA GLY A 24 -2.19 -1.93 18.82
C GLY A 24 -3.30 -1.57 17.84
N TYR A 25 -4.31 -0.82 18.28
CA TYR A 25 -5.30 -0.25 17.37
C TYR A 25 -4.63 0.75 16.41
N VAL A 26 -4.00 1.81 16.92
CA VAL A 26 -3.43 2.86 16.05
C VAL A 26 -2.34 2.32 15.12
N GLN A 27 -1.51 1.38 15.56
CA GLN A 27 -0.52 0.71 14.69
C GLN A 27 -1.18 0.03 13.49
N ARG A 28 -2.22 -0.78 13.73
CA ARG A 28 -2.97 -1.46 12.67
C ARG A 28 -3.71 -0.48 11.77
N LEU A 29 -4.35 0.55 12.35
CA LEU A 29 -5.06 1.60 11.60
C LEU A 29 -4.11 2.32 10.61
N LEU A 30 -2.91 2.67 11.08
CA LEU A 30 -1.88 3.28 10.23
C LEU A 30 -1.40 2.31 9.13
N ALA A 31 -1.18 1.04 9.48
CA ALA A 31 -0.73 0.01 8.53
C ALA A 31 -1.74 -0.22 7.39
N GLU A 32 -3.04 -0.32 7.71
CA GLU A 32 -4.13 -0.47 6.75
C GLU A 32 -4.23 0.73 5.79
N SER A 33 -3.90 1.92 6.29
CA SER A 33 -3.89 3.17 5.53
C SER A 33 -2.55 3.42 4.81
N SER A 34 -1.63 2.44 4.81
CA SER A 34 -0.30 2.54 4.23
C SER A 34 0.51 3.74 4.74
N ILE A 35 0.32 4.12 6.01
CA ILE A 35 1.13 5.12 6.70
C ILE A 35 2.16 4.37 7.53
N GLN A 36 3.45 4.54 7.23
CA GLN A 36 4.53 3.88 7.96
C GLN A 36 5.12 4.84 8.99
N PRO A 37 4.73 4.75 10.28
CA PRO A 37 5.32 5.57 11.32
C PRO A 37 6.78 5.12 11.59
N HIS A 38 7.62 6.05 12.04
CA HIS A 38 8.90 5.73 12.64
C HIS A 38 8.70 5.00 13.98
N ALA A 39 7.74 5.47 14.78
CA ALA A 39 7.37 4.84 16.05
C ALA A 39 5.93 5.19 16.44
N VAL A 40 5.25 4.23 17.06
CA VAL A 40 3.98 4.43 17.77
C VAL A 40 4.18 3.91 19.17
N SER A 41 3.86 4.71 20.18
CA SER A 41 3.97 4.31 21.57
C SER A 41 2.86 4.94 22.40
N ALA A 42 2.15 4.14 23.18
CA ALA A 42 1.22 4.62 24.18
C ALA A 42 1.83 4.56 25.58
N ARG A 43 1.36 5.42 26.47
CA ARG A 43 1.75 5.40 27.88
C ARG A 43 0.59 5.76 28.79
N ALA A 44 0.49 5.05 29.90
CA ALA A 44 -0.29 5.47 31.05
C ALA A 44 0.57 6.38 31.96
N LYS A 45 0.03 7.53 32.36
CA LYS A 45 0.67 8.45 33.30
C LYS A 45 0.69 7.82 34.70
N SER A 46 1.80 7.90 35.41
CA SER A 46 1.85 7.43 36.81
C SER A 46 1.00 8.31 37.74
N ILE A 47 0.44 7.71 38.79
CA ILE A 47 -0.38 8.40 39.79
C ILE A 47 0.35 9.61 40.41
N ALA A 48 1.64 9.48 40.70
CA ALA A 48 2.46 10.57 41.21
C ALA A 48 2.57 11.75 40.21
N SER A 49 2.70 11.45 38.92
CA SER A 49 2.72 12.48 37.87
C SER A 49 1.35 13.11 37.66
N PHE A 50 0.27 12.34 37.81
CA PHE A 50 -1.10 12.83 37.79
C PHE A 50 -1.34 13.84 38.92
N GLN A 51 -1.05 13.45 40.17
CA GLN A 51 -1.18 14.34 41.33
C GLN A 51 -0.33 15.60 41.21
N ARG A 52 0.91 15.50 40.68
CA ARG A 52 1.76 16.67 40.43
C ARG A 52 1.13 17.61 39.39
N LYS A 53 0.63 17.07 38.28
CA LYS A 53 -0.01 17.88 37.21
C LYS A 53 -1.32 18.52 37.70
N GLN A 54 -2.11 17.77 38.46
CA GLN A 54 -3.36 18.25 39.06
C GLN A 54 -3.12 19.44 39.98
N ARG A 55 -2.13 19.35 40.88
CA ARG A 55 -1.74 20.46 41.78
C ARG A 55 -1.26 21.69 41.00
N ALA A 56 -0.39 21.49 40.01
CA ALA A 56 0.18 22.57 39.22
C ALA A 56 -0.87 23.33 38.39
N LYS A 57 -1.85 22.62 37.82
CA LYS A 57 -2.88 23.20 36.94
C LYS A 57 -4.21 23.50 37.63
N LYS A 58 -4.36 23.13 38.90
CA LYS A 58 -5.55 23.39 39.73
C LYS A 58 -6.87 22.90 39.07
N TYR A 59 -6.84 21.72 38.47
CA TYR A 59 -8.04 21.14 37.84
C TYR A 59 -9.17 20.94 38.85
N SER A 60 -10.37 21.44 38.54
CA SER A 60 -11.57 21.28 39.37
C SER A 60 -12.12 19.85 39.36
N ASP A 61 -12.02 19.19 38.20
CA ASP A 61 -12.31 17.78 37.97
C ASP A 61 -11.15 17.19 37.16
N PRO A 62 -10.11 16.64 37.82
CA PRO A 62 -8.93 16.17 37.12
C PRO A 62 -9.17 14.85 36.37
N MET A 63 -10.20 14.08 36.71
CA MET A 63 -10.48 12.80 36.07
C MET A 63 -11.10 13.00 34.68
N GLY A 64 -12.06 13.92 34.55
CA GLY A 64 -12.67 14.25 33.26
C GLY A 64 -11.93 15.30 32.43
N LYS A 65 -11.04 16.12 33.04
CA LYS A 65 -10.35 17.22 32.33
C LYS A 65 -8.89 16.95 31.99
N MET A 66 -8.25 15.94 32.57
CA MET A 66 -6.87 15.60 32.24
C MET A 66 -6.87 14.60 31.08
N THR A 67 -6.59 15.10 29.89
CA THR A 67 -6.68 14.34 28.63
C THR A 67 -5.48 13.42 28.38
N ASP A 68 -4.37 13.60 29.11
CA ASP A 68 -3.13 12.84 28.97
C ASP A 68 -2.90 11.82 30.11
N ILE A 69 -3.99 11.24 30.63
CA ILE A 69 -3.93 10.11 31.58
C ILE A 69 -3.39 8.88 30.84
N VAL A 70 -4.02 8.52 29.72
CA VAL A 70 -3.38 7.73 28.66
C VAL A 70 -3.09 8.70 27.51
N ALA A 71 -1.92 8.58 26.92
CA ALA A 71 -1.56 9.34 25.73
C ALA A 71 -0.76 8.46 24.78
N ILE A 72 -1.00 8.65 23.49
CA ILE A 72 -0.28 7.98 22.42
C ILE A 72 0.56 8.98 21.64
N ARG A 73 1.73 8.54 21.22
CA ARG A 73 2.65 9.31 20.39
C ARG A 73 2.88 8.57 19.09
N ILE A 74 2.64 9.27 17.99
CA ILE A 74 2.92 8.84 16.62
C ILE A 74 4.05 9.71 16.11
N ILE A 75 5.17 9.08 15.74
CA ILE A 75 6.32 9.74 15.13
C ILE A 75 6.36 9.34 13.66
N THR A 76 6.25 10.30 12.76
CA THR A 76 6.30 10.08 11.30
C THR A 76 7.63 10.54 10.72
N TYR A 77 8.02 10.03 9.55
CA TYR A 77 9.23 10.50 8.88
C TYR A 77 9.06 11.90 8.29
N SER A 78 7.94 12.16 7.62
CA SER A 78 7.67 13.43 6.95
C SER A 78 6.44 14.16 7.49
N ILE A 79 6.35 15.45 7.17
CA ILE A 79 5.16 16.28 7.43
C ILE A 79 3.95 15.74 6.68
N THR A 80 4.13 15.23 5.45
CA THR A 80 3.07 14.61 4.67
C THR A 80 2.42 13.48 5.45
N ASP A 81 3.21 12.52 5.95
CA ASP A 81 2.68 11.40 6.73
C ASP A 81 2.11 11.82 8.09
N ARG A 82 2.64 12.89 8.70
CA ARG A 82 2.05 13.47 9.92
C ARG A 82 0.63 13.95 9.65
N ASP A 83 0.44 14.69 8.56
CA ASP A 83 -0.85 15.28 8.23
C ASP A 83 -1.84 14.19 7.75
N ARG A 84 -1.36 13.17 7.04
CA ARG A 84 -2.14 11.95 6.73
C ARG A 84 -2.61 11.22 7.98
N ALA A 85 -1.70 11.00 8.94
CA ALA A 85 -2.04 10.37 10.21
C ALA A 85 -3.07 11.21 10.97
N ARG A 86 -2.97 12.55 10.96
CA ARG A 86 -4.00 13.43 11.52
C ARG A 86 -5.35 13.17 10.87
N GLU A 87 -5.45 13.25 9.54
CA GLU A 87 -6.71 13.06 8.83
C GLU A 87 -7.34 11.69 9.10
N LEU A 88 -6.51 10.64 9.13
CA LEU A 88 -6.95 9.29 9.45
C LEU A 88 -7.54 9.21 10.87
N ILE A 89 -6.86 9.77 11.86
CA ILE A 89 -7.35 9.83 13.25
C ILE A 89 -8.67 10.60 13.34
N LEU A 90 -8.76 11.77 12.71
CA LEU A 90 -9.99 12.59 12.70
C LEU A 90 -11.17 11.88 12.03
N SER A 91 -10.89 10.98 11.09
CA SER A 91 -11.92 10.19 10.41
C SER A 91 -12.44 9.02 11.24
N ARG A 92 -11.62 8.52 12.16
CA ARG A 92 -11.88 7.27 12.87
C ARG A 92 -12.36 7.46 14.29
N PHE A 93 -11.88 8.52 14.94
CA PHE A 93 -12.18 8.82 16.32
C PHE A 93 -13.12 10.02 16.46
N ALA A 94 -14.02 9.96 17.44
CA ALA A 94 -14.75 11.12 17.90
C ALA A 94 -13.79 12.08 18.60
N VAL A 95 -13.67 13.30 18.09
CA VAL A 95 -12.74 14.32 18.58
C VAL A 95 -13.45 15.23 19.56
N VAL A 96 -12.82 15.50 20.70
CA VAL A 96 -13.32 16.49 21.66
C VAL A 96 -13.24 17.89 21.05
N SER A 97 -14.37 18.60 21.03
CA SER A 97 -14.49 19.90 20.35
C SER A 97 -13.40 20.89 20.79
N GLY A 98 -12.66 21.43 19.80
CA GLY A 98 -11.59 22.42 20.02
C GLY A 98 -10.27 21.85 20.53
N GLU A 99 -10.13 20.53 20.64
CA GLU A 99 -8.91 19.87 21.13
C GLU A 99 -8.12 19.17 19.99
N ASP A 100 -8.14 19.72 18.77
CA ASP A 100 -7.32 19.30 17.62
C ASP A 100 -6.33 20.40 17.18
N ARG A 101 -5.33 20.66 18.00
CA ARG A 101 -4.50 21.88 17.91
C ARG A 101 -3.00 21.58 17.80
N ASN A 102 -2.23 22.63 17.52
CA ASN A 102 -0.78 22.61 17.66
C ASN A 102 -0.37 23.62 18.74
N PRO A 103 -0.12 23.17 19.99
CA PRO A 103 0.24 24.06 21.09
C PRO A 103 1.49 24.90 20.82
N GLY A 104 2.36 24.43 19.92
CA GLY A 104 3.55 25.15 19.52
C GLY A 104 3.25 26.40 18.71
N LYS A 105 2.29 26.32 17.79
CA LYS A 105 1.80 27.48 17.04
C LYS A 105 1.15 28.51 17.97
N GLU A 106 0.27 28.06 18.88
CA GLU A 106 -0.36 28.94 19.86
C GLU A 106 0.67 29.63 20.77
N LYS A 107 1.74 28.92 21.13
CA LYS A 107 2.84 29.46 21.95
C LYS A 107 3.67 30.46 21.15
N GLU A 108 3.99 30.17 19.89
CA GLU A 108 4.73 31.05 18.99
C GLU A 108 3.98 32.36 18.74
N GLU A 109 2.66 32.32 18.57
CA GLU A 109 1.80 33.50 18.43
C GLU A 109 1.83 34.40 19.68
N LYS A 110 1.85 33.80 20.87
CA LYS A 110 1.87 34.54 22.15
C LYS A 110 3.26 35.01 22.55
N LEU A 111 4.29 34.21 22.26
CA LEU A 111 5.68 34.38 22.69
C LEU A 111 6.61 33.97 21.54
N PRO A 112 6.89 34.88 20.58
CA PRO A 112 7.67 34.55 19.37
C PRO A 112 9.09 34.04 19.63
N HIS A 113 9.69 34.43 20.77
CA HIS A 113 11.02 33.95 21.18
C HIS A 113 11.03 32.47 21.64
N LEU A 114 9.86 31.89 21.95
CA LEU A 114 9.73 30.47 22.34
C LEU A 114 9.21 29.58 21.19
N ARG A 115 9.46 29.98 19.94
CA ARG A 115 9.09 29.23 18.74
C ARG A 115 9.79 27.88 18.64
N GLY A 116 9.15 26.97 17.90
CA GLY A 116 9.81 25.78 17.35
C GLY A 116 9.27 24.43 17.80
N TYR A 117 8.48 24.40 18.87
CA TYR A 117 7.70 23.22 19.22
C TYR A 117 6.68 22.94 18.10
N ASP A 118 6.67 21.72 17.58
CA ASP A 118 5.76 21.32 16.51
C ASP A 118 5.27 19.90 16.78
N CYS A 119 4.05 19.84 17.31
CA CYS A 119 3.39 18.58 17.62
C CYS A 119 1.89 18.84 17.54
N LEU A 120 1.21 18.05 16.71
CA LEU A 120 -0.25 18.03 16.65
C LEU A 120 -0.77 17.26 17.86
N HIS A 121 -1.71 17.86 18.58
CA HIS A 121 -2.36 17.30 19.77
C HIS A 121 -3.83 17.15 19.44
N ILE A 122 -4.34 15.92 19.47
CA ILE A 122 -5.73 15.59 19.18
C ILE A 122 -6.28 14.84 20.38
N VAL A 123 -7.35 15.33 21.00
CA VAL A 123 -8.03 14.60 22.09
C VAL A 123 -9.24 13.87 21.53
N VAL A 124 -9.27 12.56 21.73
CA VAL A 124 -10.33 11.66 21.25
C VAL A 124 -11.13 11.08 22.40
N SER A 125 -12.43 10.88 22.22
CA SER A 125 -13.36 10.39 23.26
C SER A 125 -14.03 9.05 22.94
N GLY A 126 -13.68 8.43 21.82
CA GLY A 126 -14.26 7.17 21.35
C GLY A 126 -14.13 7.03 19.83
N GLU A 127 -14.77 6.02 19.25
CA GLU A 127 -14.90 5.91 17.78
C GLU A 127 -16.02 6.82 17.26
N VAL A 128 -15.96 7.19 15.98
CA VAL A 128 -17.08 7.88 15.31
C VAL A 128 -18.25 6.89 15.13
N ASP A 129 -19.47 7.33 15.49
CA ASP A 129 -20.69 6.54 15.29
C ASP A 129 -20.84 6.06 13.84
N GLY A 130 -21.20 4.78 13.66
CA GLY A 130 -21.41 4.15 12.35
C GLY A 130 -20.17 3.51 11.72
N HIS A 131 -19.00 3.59 12.34
CA HIS A 131 -17.92 2.64 12.06
C HIS A 131 -18.09 1.41 12.96
N ASP A 132 -18.78 0.41 12.43
CA ASP A 132 -19.04 -0.85 13.13
C ASP A 132 -17.78 -1.71 13.07
N SER A 133 -17.00 -1.63 14.14
CA SER A 133 -15.62 -2.04 14.14
C SER A 133 -15.34 -2.76 15.46
N ASP A 134 -14.93 -4.02 15.38
CA ASP A 134 -14.51 -4.79 16.56
C ASP A 134 -13.15 -4.31 17.13
N TRP A 135 -12.73 -3.08 16.81
CA TRP A 135 -11.41 -2.54 17.12
C TRP A 135 -11.33 -1.98 18.54
N VAL A 136 -12.39 -1.31 18.98
CA VAL A 136 -12.64 -1.09 20.40
C VAL A 136 -13.48 -2.27 20.87
N VAL A 137 -12.81 -3.26 21.46
CA VAL A 137 -13.47 -4.48 21.94
C VAL A 137 -14.49 -4.10 23.01
N SER A 138 -15.74 -4.51 22.82
CA SER A 138 -16.78 -4.32 23.85
C SER A 138 -16.40 -5.06 25.13
N GLY A 139 -16.42 -4.35 26.26
CA GLY A 139 -15.91 -4.82 27.55
C GLY A 139 -14.39 -4.73 27.71
N GLY A 140 -13.67 -4.21 26.70
CA GLY A 140 -12.22 -3.98 26.74
C GLY A 140 -11.81 -2.80 27.63
N GLU A 141 -10.52 -2.72 27.98
CA GLU A 141 -10.04 -1.67 28.88
C GLU A 141 -10.01 -0.29 28.19
N LEU A 142 -9.91 -0.23 26.86
CA LEU A 142 -10.00 1.01 26.09
C LEU A 142 -11.42 1.60 26.07
N GLU A 143 -12.46 0.77 25.91
CA GLU A 143 -13.86 1.23 26.03
C GLU A 143 -14.13 1.77 27.44
N ARG A 144 -13.67 1.02 28.45
CA ARG A 144 -13.72 1.43 29.85
C ARG A 144 -12.98 2.76 30.07
N TYR A 145 -11.85 2.96 29.40
CA TYR A 145 -11.09 4.22 29.45
C TYR A 145 -11.93 5.40 28.96
N PHE A 146 -12.51 5.31 27.76
CA PHE A 146 -13.35 6.38 27.22
C PHE A 146 -14.53 6.70 28.13
N THR A 147 -15.20 5.67 28.66
CA THR A 147 -16.33 5.86 29.59
C THR A 147 -15.91 6.48 30.92
N THR A 148 -14.70 6.18 31.40
CA THR A 148 -14.23 6.63 32.73
C THR A 148 -13.61 8.04 32.71
N PHE A 149 -12.85 8.37 31.67
CA PHE A 149 -12.04 9.60 31.61
C PHE A 149 -12.46 10.58 30.51
N GLY A 150 -13.25 10.13 29.53
CA GLY A 150 -13.83 10.98 28.48
C GLY A 150 -12.85 11.50 27.41
N GLY A 151 -11.54 11.27 27.55
CA GLY A 151 -10.55 11.79 26.61
C GLY A 151 -9.18 11.11 26.68
N LEU A 152 -8.61 10.85 25.50
CA LEU A 152 -7.25 10.34 25.29
C LEU A 152 -6.49 11.29 24.36
N GLU A 153 -5.27 11.67 24.72
CA GLU A 153 -4.44 12.56 23.90
C GLU A 153 -3.59 11.77 22.89
N ILE A 154 -3.76 12.07 21.61
CA ILE A 154 -2.95 11.59 20.48
C ILE A 154 -2.01 12.71 20.05
N GLN A 155 -0.70 12.44 20.13
CA GLN A 155 0.36 13.37 19.74
C GLN A 155 1.02 12.90 18.45
N ILE A 156 0.94 13.70 17.39
CA ILE A 156 1.55 13.38 16.09
C ILE A 156 2.66 14.38 15.78
N ARG A 157 3.86 13.89 15.49
CA ARG A 157 5.05 14.71 15.20
C ARG A 157 5.97 14.03 14.18
N THR A 158 6.83 14.79 13.52
CA THR A 158 7.90 14.20 12.69
C THR A 158 9.07 13.72 13.55
N VAL A 159 9.97 12.90 13.01
CA VAL A 159 11.23 12.51 13.68
C VAL A 159 12.03 13.76 14.06
N ALA A 160 12.13 14.74 13.18
CA ALA A 160 12.83 15.99 13.44
C ALA A 160 12.13 16.82 14.55
N GLY A 161 10.79 16.87 14.55
CA GLY A 161 9.97 17.46 15.62
C GLY A 161 10.15 16.76 16.96
N HIS A 162 10.26 15.42 16.96
CA HIS A 162 10.52 14.64 18.15
C HIS A 162 11.89 14.94 18.75
N ALA A 163 12.96 14.93 17.94
CA ALA A 163 14.31 15.20 18.40
C ALA A 163 14.45 16.60 19.02
N TRP A 164 13.87 17.63 18.37
CA TRP A 164 13.86 18.98 18.90
C TRP A 164 13.10 19.07 20.23
N ALA A 165 11.90 18.47 20.31
CA ALA A 165 11.05 18.53 21.49
C ALA A 165 11.65 17.81 22.70
N GLU A 166 12.28 16.65 22.52
CA GLU A 166 12.94 15.94 23.63
C GLU A 166 14.17 16.72 24.14
N PHE A 167 14.94 17.34 23.24
CA PHE A 167 16.06 18.17 23.63
C PHE A 167 15.61 19.43 24.39
N GLU A 168 14.57 20.13 23.92
CA GLU A 168 14.00 21.28 24.61
C GLU A 168 13.47 20.91 25.99
N HIS A 169 12.70 19.82 26.09
CA HIS A 169 12.15 19.36 27.36
C HIS A 169 13.24 19.00 28.38
N ALA A 170 14.30 18.32 27.94
CA ALA A 170 15.40 17.92 28.81
C ALA A 170 16.16 19.13 29.38
N ARG A 171 16.32 20.20 28.58
CA ARG A 171 17.09 21.39 28.97
C ARG A 171 16.27 22.45 29.69
N ARG A 172 15.08 22.81 29.18
CA ARG A 172 14.26 23.89 29.76
C ARG A 172 13.38 23.43 30.93
N TYR A 173 12.83 22.23 30.90
CA TYR A 173 11.81 21.80 31.87
C TYR A 173 12.32 20.84 32.95
N LYS A 174 13.45 20.16 32.73
CA LYS A 174 14.06 19.25 33.71
C LYS A 174 15.42 19.73 34.25
N GLY A 175 15.95 20.85 33.75
CA GLY A 175 17.28 21.33 34.12
C GLY A 175 17.23 22.37 35.24
N ALA A 176 17.62 21.99 36.47
CA ALA A 176 17.98 22.95 37.53
C ALA A 176 19.07 23.94 37.05
N GLN A 177 19.85 23.53 36.05
CA GLN A 177 20.83 24.33 35.35
C GLN A 177 20.20 25.53 34.62
N TYR A 178 19.06 25.36 33.94
CA TYR A 178 18.41 26.44 33.18
C TYR A 178 17.88 27.54 34.10
N GLU A 179 17.32 27.15 35.24
CA GLU A 179 16.86 28.08 36.28
C GLU A 179 18.02 28.85 36.93
N ALA A 180 19.22 28.26 36.97
CA ALA A 180 20.42 28.88 37.54
C ALA A 180 21.17 29.82 36.57
N VAL A 181 20.83 29.85 35.28
CA VAL A 181 21.50 30.73 34.31
C VAL A 181 20.92 32.15 34.34
N GLY A 182 21.77 33.14 34.08
CA GLY A 182 21.38 34.55 33.98
C GLY A 182 20.48 34.85 32.79
N GLU A 183 19.79 36.00 32.84
CA GLU A 183 18.80 36.40 31.84
C GLU A 183 19.37 36.49 30.41
N GLN A 184 20.59 37.00 30.27
CA GLN A 184 21.23 37.18 28.97
C GLN A 184 21.52 35.84 28.28
N ASP A 185 21.96 34.84 29.04
CA ASP A 185 22.21 33.49 28.53
C ASP A 185 20.89 32.78 28.18
N ARG A 186 19.81 33.01 28.93
CA ARG A 186 18.48 32.48 28.59
C ARG A 186 17.99 33.00 27.25
N VAL A 187 18.18 34.29 26.97
CA VAL A 187 17.87 34.88 25.66
C VAL A 187 18.72 34.21 24.55
N THR A 188 20.01 34.00 24.78
CA THR A 188 20.87 33.29 23.81
C THR A 188 20.39 31.84 23.59
N ILE A 189 20.04 31.13 24.66
CA ILE A 189 19.50 29.77 24.57
C ILE A 189 18.18 29.75 23.76
N ASP A 190 17.29 30.72 23.98
CA ASP A 190 16.05 30.84 23.22
C ASP A 190 16.29 31.08 21.73
N GLN A 191 17.27 31.92 21.38
CA GLN A 191 17.69 32.12 19.99
C GLN A 191 18.24 30.83 19.36
N LEU A 192 19.06 30.08 20.10
CA LEU A 192 19.60 28.79 19.63
C LEU A 192 18.50 27.75 19.42
N PHE A 193 17.50 27.68 20.30
CA PHE A 193 16.33 26.84 20.10
C PHE A 193 15.53 27.25 18.85
N GLY A 194 15.41 28.56 18.60
CA GLY A 194 14.82 29.10 17.38
C GLY A 194 15.58 28.66 16.12
N ALA A 195 16.91 28.79 16.10
CA ALA A 195 17.75 28.36 14.99
C ALA A 195 17.66 26.84 14.75
N ALA A 196 17.66 26.04 15.83
CA ALA A 196 17.45 24.61 15.74
C ALA A 196 16.07 24.25 15.17
N SER A 197 15.04 25.06 15.43
CA SER A 197 13.73 24.89 14.81
C SER A 197 13.74 25.20 13.31
N ASP A 198 14.52 26.17 12.86
CA ASP A 198 14.61 26.48 11.42
C ASP A 198 15.30 25.34 10.67
N ALA A 199 16.40 24.83 11.22
CA ALA A 199 17.09 23.66 10.69
C ALA A 199 16.16 22.43 10.62
N ARG A 200 15.35 22.21 11.66
CA ARG A 200 14.33 21.16 11.68
C ARG A 200 13.31 21.34 10.54
N ARG A 201 12.75 22.54 10.36
CA ARG A 201 11.77 22.82 9.30
C ARG A 201 12.37 22.56 7.91
N ALA A 202 13.61 22.99 7.66
CA ALA A 202 14.31 22.74 6.40
C ALA A 202 14.54 21.23 6.13
N LEU A 203 14.84 20.45 7.19
CA LEU A 203 14.96 18.99 7.07
C LEU A 203 13.61 18.34 6.71
N ASP A 204 12.54 18.74 7.39
CA ASP A 204 11.18 18.27 7.10
C ASP A 204 10.77 18.60 5.64
N GLU A 205 11.08 19.81 5.14
CA GLU A 205 10.83 20.22 3.74
C GLU A 205 11.62 19.38 2.74
N THR A 206 12.87 19.03 3.06
CA THR A 206 13.71 18.18 2.22
C THR A 206 13.13 16.77 2.11
N PHE A 207 12.63 16.19 3.20
CA PHE A 207 11.96 14.89 3.17
C PHE A 207 10.70 14.93 2.29
N VAL A 208 9.89 15.99 2.40
CA VAL A 208 8.71 16.17 1.53
C VAL A 208 9.11 16.26 0.05
N ALA A 209 10.21 16.95 -0.27
CA ALA A 209 10.69 17.05 -1.64
C ALA A 209 11.13 15.68 -2.20
N ILE A 210 11.83 14.87 -1.40
CA ILE A 210 12.22 13.50 -1.75
C ILE A 210 10.97 12.64 -1.98
N ASP A 211 10.02 12.66 -1.04
CA ASP A 211 8.75 11.91 -1.15
C ASP A 211 7.99 12.28 -2.43
N ARG A 212 8.00 13.57 -2.81
CA ARG A 212 7.34 14.06 -4.02
C ARG A 212 8.00 13.53 -5.31
N ILE A 213 9.33 13.50 -5.35
CA ILE A 213 10.08 12.93 -6.48
C ILE A 213 9.84 11.43 -6.56
N LEU A 214 9.85 10.73 -5.43
CA LEU A 214 9.52 9.31 -5.38
C LEU A 214 8.08 9.09 -5.82
N ALA A 215 7.10 9.87 -5.40
CA ALA A 215 5.70 9.73 -5.78
C ALA A 215 5.43 9.95 -7.28
N ARG A 216 6.22 10.83 -7.90
CA ARG A 216 6.11 11.19 -9.32
C ARG A 216 7.51 11.21 -9.93
N PRO A 217 8.11 10.04 -10.16
CA PRO A 217 9.42 9.97 -10.79
C PRO A 217 9.30 10.64 -12.17
N SER A 218 10.28 11.47 -12.52
CA SER A 218 10.42 11.93 -13.90
C SER A 218 10.53 10.70 -14.79
N VAL A 219 9.49 10.45 -15.58
CA VAL A 219 9.50 9.35 -16.55
C VAL A 219 10.54 9.74 -17.60
N ASP A 220 11.62 8.97 -17.74
CA ASP A 220 12.48 9.09 -18.92
C ASP A 220 11.60 8.93 -20.16
N GLU A 221 11.69 9.87 -21.11
CA GLU A 221 10.85 9.87 -22.32
C GLU A 221 10.95 8.56 -23.14
N GLU A 222 11.98 7.74 -22.91
CA GLU A 222 12.17 6.43 -23.52
C GLU A 222 11.23 5.34 -22.96
N SER A 223 10.63 5.54 -21.78
CA SER A 223 9.67 4.61 -21.17
C SER A 223 8.24 5.15 -21.16
N ARG A 224 7.89 6.04 -22.11
CA ARG A 224 6.49 6.37 -22.39
C ARG A 224 5.70 5.07 -22.38
N HIS A 225 4.59 5.06 -21.62
CA HIS A 225 3.64 3.96 -21.56
C HIS A 225 3.28 3.52 -23.00
N ASP A 226 4.01 2.53 -23.52
CA ASP A 226 3.52 1.72 -24.60
C ASP A 226 2.35 0.98 -23.98
N GLN A 227 1.15 1.46 -24.31
CA GLN A 227 -0.09 0.80 -23.95
C GLN A 227 0.06 -0.66 -24.36
N VAL A 228 0.17 -1.55 -23.35
CA VAL A 228 0.11 -3.00 -23.59
C VAL A 228 -1.15 -3.21 -24.41
N ARG A 229 -0.99 -3.81 -25.58
CA ARG A 229 -2.11 -4.09 -26.48
C ARG A 229 -3.03 -5.07 -25.77
N ILE A 230 -4.06 -4.54 -25.11
CA ILE A 230 -5.16 -5.34 -24.58
C ILE A 230 -6.00 -5.69 -25.80
N GLU A 231 -5.77 -6.87 -26.37
CA GLU A 231 -6.70 -7.38 -27.36
C GLU A 231 -8.07 -7.55 -26.68
N PRO A 232 -9.15 -7.01 -27.26
CA PRO A 232 -10.49 -7.31 -26.79
C PRO A 232 -10.68 -8.82 -26.84
N ALA A 233 -11.22 -9.40 -25.76
CA ALA A 233 -11.53 -10.82 -25.70
C ALA A 233 -12.50 -11.19 -26.82
N ALA A 234 -11.97 -11.68 -27.94
CA ALA A 234 -12.76 -12.19 -29.04
C ALA A 234 -13.04 -13.68 -28.82
N GLY A 235 -14.26 -13.97 -28.35
CA GLY A 235 -15.02 -15.14 -28.76
C GLY A 235 -14.79 -16.47 -28.01
N LEU A 236 -15.74 -16.74 -27.10
CA LEU A 236 -16.48 -18.01 -26.91
C LEU A 236 -15.69 -19.31 -26.71
N GLY A 237 -15.54 -19.67 -25.44
CA GLY A 237 -15.86 -21.01 -24.94
C GLY A 237 -16.74 -20.83 -23.70
N GLU A 238 -18.00 -21.24 -23.75
CA GLU A 238 -18.92 -21.24 -22.61
C GLU A 238 -18.49 -22.29 -21.58
N THR A 239 -17.43 -22.01 -20.82
CA THR A 239 -17.37 -22.53 -19.45
C THR A 239 -18.26 -21.62 -18.61
N ALA A 240 -19.21 -22.16 -17.86
CA ALA A 240 -20.07 -21.39 -16.97
C ALA A 240 -19.21 -20.49 -16.08
N ALA A 241 -19.21 -19.19 -16.36
CA ALA A 241 -18.34 -18.24 -15.67
C ALA A 241 -18.70 -18.25 -14.20
N THR A 242 -17.70 -18.49 -13.34
CA THR A 242 -17.95 -18.67 -11.91
C THR A 242 -18.34 -17.32 -11.32
N PRO A 243 -19.57 -17.15 -10.79
CA PRO A 243 -20.00 -15.87 -10.24
C PRO A 243 -19.08 -15.43 -9.09
N LEU A 244 -18.84 -14.12 -9.00
CA LEU A 244 -18.11 -13.54 -7.87
C LEU A 244 -19.09 -13.33 -6.70
N ASP A 245 -19.03 -14.26 -5.75
CA ASP A 245 -19.77 -14.27 -4.50
C ASP A 245 -18.80 -14.40 -3.30
N VAL A 246 -19.33 -14.39 -2.07
CA VAL A 246 -18.51 -14.41 -0.85
C VAL A 246 -17.62 -15.65 -0.81
N ARG A 247 -18.15 -16.82 -1.17
CA ARG A 247 -17.40 -18.08 -1.12
C ARG A 247 -16.31 -18.08 -2.18
N THR A 248 -16.67 -17.74 -3.42
CA THR A 248 -15.73 -17.81 -4.56
C THR A 248 -14.63 -16.75 -4.46
N LEU A 249 -14.92 -15.57 -3.88
CA LEU A 249 -13.90 -14.57 -3.59
C LEU A 249 -12.95 -15.03 -2.48
N CYS A 250 -13.45 -15.65 -1.40
CA CYS A 250 -12.57 -16.21 -0.35
C CYS A 250 -11.58 -17.24 -0.92
N GLU A 251 -12.08 -18.20 -1.71
CA GLU A 251 -11.24 -19.23 -2.36
C GLU A 251 -10.18 -18.61 -3.28
N PHE A 252 -10.55 -17.58 -4.06
CA PHE A 252 -9.62 -16.85 -4.91
C PHE A 252 -8.54 -16.12 -4.09
N LEU A 253 -8.94 -15.42 -3.03
CA LEU A 253 -8.03 -14.67 -2.17
C LEU A 253 -7.06 -15.59 -1.41
N GLU A 254 -7.54 -16.72 -0.90
CA GLU A 254 -6.73 -17.76 -0.26
C GLU A 254 -5.61 -18.27 -1.18
N SER A 255 -5.98 -18.56 -2.43
CA SER A 255 -5.04 -19.04 -3.45
C SER A 255 -4.02 -17.97 -3.85
N ARG A 256 -4.46 -16.72 -4.05
CA ARG A 256 -3.59 -15.64 -4.53
C ARG A 256 -2.71 -15.02 -3.44
N PHE A 257 -3.18 -14.99 -2.19
CA PHE A 257 -2.52 -14.33 -1.06
C PHE A 257 -2.39 -15.28 0.15
N PRO A 258 -1.66 -16.39 0.01
CA PRO A 258 -1.63 -17.46 1.03
C PRO A 258 -1.09 -16.98 2.39
N ASP A 259 -0.14 -16.03 2.39
CA ASP A 259 0.54 -15.55 3.60
C ASP A 259 -0.18 -14.41 4.33
N ASP A 260 -1.25 -13.85 3.75
CA ASP A 260 -1.97 -12.69 4.28
C ASP A 260 -3.22 -13.10 5.09
N THR A 261 -3.67 -12.26 6.03
CA THR A 261 -4.75 -12.60 6.95
C THR A 261 -6.13 -12.51 6.30
N ASP A 262 -7.08 -13.34 6.73
CA ASP A 262 -8.47 -13.29 6.26
C ASP A 262 -9.13 -11.92 6.52
N GLY A 263 -10.08 -11.57 5.65
CA GLY A 263 -10.97 -10.45 5.87
C GLY A 263 -12.17 -10.85 6.72
N SER A 264 -12.81 -9.87 7.37
CA SER A 264 -14.16 -10.08 7.93
C SER A 264 -15.17 -10.30 6.81
N GLU A 265 -16.36 -10.84 7.13
CA GLU A 265 -17.44 -11.03 6.15
C GLU A 265 -17.79 -9.74 5.41
N LYS A 266 -17.94 -8.62 6.15
CA LYS A 266 -18.11 -7.27 5.58
C LYS A 266 -16.93 -6.85 4.69
N GLY A 267 -15.71 -7.26 5.04
CA GLY A 267 -14.52 -7.02 4.23
C GLY A 267 -14.58 -7.76 2.89
N ILE A 268 -15.03 -9.02 2.89
CA ILE A 268 -15.21 -9.80 1.66
C ILE A 268 -16.31 -9.18 0.80
N GLU A 269 -17.45 -8.81 1.39
CA GLU A 269 -18.52 -8.09 0.68
C GLU A 269 -18.02 -6.81 0.03
N PHE A 270 -17.19 -6.04 0.76
CA PHE A 270 -16.53 -4.86 0.23
C PHE A 270 -15.59 -5.20 -0.93
N GLY A 271 -14.81 -6.29 -0.83
CA GLY A 271 -13.98 -6.78 -1.94
C GLY A 271 -14.78 -7.07 -3.21
N ILE A 272 -15.98 -7.64 -3.08
CA ILE A 272 -16.90 -7.87 -4.21
C ILE A 272 -17.41 -6.53 -4.78
N GLU A 273 -17.79 -5.58 -3.91
CA GLU A 273 -18.19 -4.24 -4.33
C GLU A 273 -17.09 -3.56 -5.16
N LEU A 274 -15.84 -3.63 -4.71
CA LEU A 274 -14.68 -3.07 -5.43
C LEU A 274 -14.48 -3.68 -6.81
N ALA A 275 -14.60 -5.01 -6.92
CA ALA A 275 -14.51 -5.71 -8.20
C ALA A 275 -15.65 -5.26 -9.15
N ARG A 276 -16.89 -5.20 -8.65
CA ARG A 276 -18.06 -4.77 -9.44
C ARG A 276 -17.96 -3.32 -9.91
N CYS A 277 -17.40 -2.42 -9.11
CA CYS A 277 -17.10 -1.04 -9.55
C CYS A 277 -16.15 -1.00 -10.75
N CYS A 278 -15.32 -2.02 -10.93
CA CYS A 278 -14.43 -2.18 -12.09
C CYS A 278 -15.08 -2.92 -13.26
N GLY A 279 -16.35 -3.34 -13.15
CA GLY A 279 -17.05 -4.16 -14.13
C GLY A 279 -16.66 -5.65 -14.06
N ILE A 280 -16.23 -6.12 -12.90
CA ILE A 280 -15.83 -7.51 -12.65
C ILE A 280 -16.91 -8.20 -11.83
N ASP A 281 -17.61 -9.15 -12.44
CA ASP A 281 -18.73 -9.90 -11.87
C ASP A 281 -18.44 -11.40 -11.71
N THR A 282 -17.32 -11.89 -12.27
CA THR A 282 -16.92 -13.30 -12.22
C THR A 282 -15.47 -13.47 -11.75
N VAL A 283 -15.17 -14.62 -11.15
CA VAL A 283 -13.79 -14.99 -10.77
C VAL A 283 -12.88 -14.97 -11.99
N ASP A 284 -13.40 -15.38 -13.15
CA ASP A 284 -12.65 -15.40 -14.41
C ASP A 284 -12.23 -14.01 -14.89
N GLN A 285 -13.13 -13.03 -14.76
CA GLN A 285 -12.83 -11.63 -15.06
C GLN A 285 -11.81 -11.06 -14.07
N LEU A 286 -11.91 -11.43 -12.79
CA LEU A 286 -11.01 -10.96 -11.75
C LEU A 286 -9.58 -11.47 -11.96
N GLU A 287 -9.43 -12.76 -12.21
CA GLU A 287 -8.14 -13.38 -12.53
C GLU A 287 -7.51 -12.76 -13.78
N SER A 288 -8.30 -12.60 -14.85
CA SER A 288 -7.84 -11.97 -16.10
C SER A 288 -7.41 -10.52 -15.89
N ALA A 289 -8.14 -9.75 -15.07
CA ALA A 289 -7.78 -8.37 -14.76
C ALA A 289 -6.44 -8.27 -14.00
N LEU A 290 -6.15 -9.24 -13.13
CA LEU A 290 -4.98 -9.24 -12.26
C LEU A 290 -3.81 -10.10 -12.77
N GLU A 291 -3.95 -10.77 -13.91
CA GLU A 291 -2.92 -11.64 -14.53
C GLU A 291 -1.58 -10.91 -14.71
N ASP A 292 -1.66 -9.62 -15.06
CA ASP A 292 -0.49 -8.80 -15.40
C ASP A 292 0.11 -8.05 -14.22
N VAL A 293 -0.52 -8.13 -13.04
CA VAL A 293 -0.05 -7.42 -11.85
C VAL A 293 1.03 -8.26 -11.15
N ASP A 294 2.22 -7.70 -11.01
CA ASP A 294 3.26 -8.32 -10.16
C ASP A 294 2.90 -8.15 -8.68
N SER A 295 2.30 -9.20 -8.11
CA SER A 295 1.82 -9.22 -6.73
C SER A 295 2.94 -8.95 -5.71
N GLU A 296 4.14 -9.49 -5.94
CA GLU A 296 5.29 -9.33 -5.04
C GLU A 296 5.82 -7.90 -5.09
N GLN A 297 5.92 -7.31 -6.27
CA GLN A 297 6.33 -5.92 -6.43
C GLN A 297 5.29 -4.96 -5.83
N VAL A 298 4.00 -5.20 -6.06
CA VAL A 298 2.93 -4.42 -5.42
C VAL A 298 3.02 -4.55 -3.91
N ARG A 299 3.28 -5.75 -3.37
CA ARG A 299 3.53 -5.97 -1.93
C ARG A 299 4.70 -5.16 -1.41
N ALA A 300 5.85 -5.25 -2.07
CA ALA A 300 7.07 -4.56 -1.66
C ALA A 300 6.90 -3.03 -1.67
N LEU A 301 6.21 -2.48 -2.67
CA LEU A 301 5.92 -1.05 -2.75
C LEU A 301 4.87 -0.58 -1.74
N MET A 302 4.02 -1.49 -1.26
CA MET A 302 2.96 -1.22 -0.29
C MET A 302 3.32 -1.55 1.15
N GLU A 303 4.45 -2.21 1.39
CA GLU A 303 4.85 -2.71 2.70
C GLU A 303 4.82 -1.59 3.76
N SER A 304 4.04 -1.80 4.83
CA SER A 304 3.78 -0.81 5.89
C SER A 304 4.18 -1.27 7.29
N GLY A 305 4.87 -2.42 7.41
CA GLY A 305 5.41 -2.92 8.68
C GLY A 305 4.45 -3.71 9.58
N GLY A 306 3.27 -4.10 9.08
CA GLY A 306 2.30 -4.95 9.78
C GLY A 306 1.50 -5.85 8.83
N PRO A 307 0.80 -6.88 9.35
CA PRO A 307 -0.04 -7.75 8.52
C PRO A 307 -1.20 -6.97 7.90
N VAL A 308 -1.51 -7.26 6.64
CA VAL A 308 -2.65 -6.69 5.91
C VAL A 308 -3.62 -7.80 5.54
N THR A 309 -4.90 -7.46 5.40
CA THR A 309 -5.91 -8.43 4.99
C THR A 309 -5.80 -8.77 3.50
N ARG A 310 -6.26 -9.96 3.11
CA ARG A 310 -6.33 -10.36 1.70
C ARG A 310 -7.21 -9.43 0.85
N VAL A 311 -8.28 -8.88 1.42
CA VAL A 311 -9.11 -7.86 0.76
C VAL A 311 -8.32 -6.58 0.51
N ARG A 312 -7.48 -6.18 1.47
CA ARG A 312 -6.59 -5.03 1.33
C ARG A 312 -5.55 -5.29 0.23
N ARG A 313 -5.02 -6.51 0.10
CA ARG A 313 -4.13 -6.91 -1.02
C ARG A 313 -4.83 -6.81 -2.37
N LEU A 314 -6.07 -7.30 -2.47
CA LEU A 314 -6.89 -7.16 -3.67
C LEU A 314 -7.10 -5.68 -4.06
N ASP A 315 -7.42 -4.82 -3.09
CA ASP A 315 -7.58 -3.37 -3.30
C ASP A 315 -6.30 -2.73 -3.88
N ASP A 316 -5.11 -3.13 -3.41
CA ASP A 316 -3.83 -2.65 -3.97
C ASP A 316 -3.57 -3.14 -5.40
N GLU A 317 -3.88 -4.39 -5.71
CA GLU A 317 -3.66 -4.91 -7.05
C GLU A 317 -4.64 -4.35 -8.08
N LEU A 318 -5.90 -4.15 -7.69
CA LEU A 318 -6.87 -3.44 -8.52
C LEU A 318 -6.44 -1.99 -8.73
N LEU A 319 -5.92 -1.32 -7.69
CA LEU A 319 -5.35 0.02 -7.82
C LEU A 319 -4.12 0.04 -8.73
N ALA A 320 -3.23 -0.95 -8.64
CA ALA A 320 -2.08 -1.10 -9.54
C ALA A 320 -2.52 -1.32 -10.99
N ARG A 321 -3.62 -2.06 -11.20
CA ARG A 321 -4.13 -2.41 -12.53
C ARG A 321 -4.88 -1.28 -13.22
N PHE A 322 -5.74 -0.59 -12.48
CA PHE A 322 -6.69 0.37 -13.04
C PHE A 322 -6.30 1.83 -12.73
N GLY A 323 -5.33 2.05 -11.84
CA GLY A 323 -4.74 3.36 -11.58
C GLY A 323 -5.77 4.43 -11.25
N GLN A 324 -5.75 5.54 -11.99
CA GLN A 324 -6.63 6.68 -11.73
C GLN A 324 -8.12 6.34 -11.90
N ASP A 325 -8.47 5.50 -12.88
CA ASP A 325 -9.85 5.07 -13.13
C ASP A 325 -10.41 4.27 -11.93
N TYR A 326 -9.55 3.49 -11.25
CA TYR A 326 -9.92 2.82 -10.00
C TYR A 326 -10.31 3.80 -8.90
N ILE A 327 -9.54 4.88 -8.75
CA ILE A 327 -9.77 5.91 -7.73
C ILE A 327 -11.12 6.57 -7.99
N GLU A 328 -11.39 6.97 -9.23
CA GLU A 328 -12.63 7.62 -9.62
C GLU A 328 -13.85 6.72 -9.38
N LYS A 329 -13.75 5.43 -9.71
CA LYS A 329 -14.82 4.45 -9.55
C LYS A 329 -15.08 4.05 -8.09
N THR A 330 -14.05 4.08 -7.24
CA THR A 330 -14.14 3.54 -5.87
C THR A 330 -13.95 4.59 -4.76
N THR A 331 -13.85 5.88 -5.10
CA THR A 331 -13.65 6.94 -4.08
C THR A 331 -14.80 7.05 -3.08
N ASN A 332 -16.02 6.63 -3.46
CA ASN A 332 -17.23 6.73 -2.66
C ASN A 332 -17.74 5.37 -2.14
N THR A 333 -16.96 4.30 -2.31
CA THR A 333 -17.34 2.95 -1.85
C THR A 333 -16.94 2.72 -0.39
N GLY A 334 -17.69 1.87 0.30
CA GLY A 334 -17.47 1.56 1.72
C GLY A 334 -17.80 2.74 2.66
N THR A 335 -17.31 2.66 3.90
CA THR A 335 -17.65 3.61 4.98
C THR A 335 -16.60 4.70 5.22
N ALA A 336 -15.44 4.60 4.58
CA ALA A 336 -14.30 5.48 4.81
C ALA A 336 -14.47 6.85 4.13
N ARG A 337 -14.70 7.90 4.93
CA ARG A 337 -14.94 9.29 4.47
C ARG A 337 -13.80 9.92 3.64
N HIS A 338 -12.62 9.30 3.62
CA HIS A 338 -11.42 9.80 2.92
C HIS A 338 -10.76 8.76 1.99
N ARG A 339 -11.50 7.75 1.54
CA ARG A 339 -10.98 6.68 0.68
C ARG A 339 -10.25 7.20 -0.56
N GLY A 340 -10.81 8.18 -1.26
CA GLY A 340 -10.18 8.77 -2.45
C GLY A 340 -8.75 9.26 -2.21
N ARG A 341 -8.53 10.03 -1.13
CA ARG A 341 -7.18 10.49 -0.75
C ARG A 341 -6.25 9.34 -0.37
N GLN A 342 -6.76 8.35 0.36
CA GLN A 342 -5.98 7.16 0.70
C GLN A 342 -5.54 6.41 -0.56
N LEU A 343 -6.43 6.26 -1.54
CA LEU A 343 -6.12 5.64 -2.83
C LEU A 343 -5.12 6.45 -3.64
N GLU A 344 -5.22 7.79 -3.68
CA GLU A 344 -4.22 8.64 -4.34
C GLU A 344 -2.82 8.43 -3.78
N TRP A 345 -2.69 8.37 -2.45
CA TRP A 345 -1.39 8.17 -1.80
C TRP A 345 -0.82 6.79 -2.03
N ARG A 346 -1.66 5.78 -2.01
CA ARG A 346 -1.27 4.41 -2.38
C ARG A 346 -0.86 4.36 -3.84
N TYR A 347 -1.60 5.01 -4.72
CA TYR A 347 -1.25 5.04 -6.14
C TYR A 347 0.07 5.75 -6.40
N ASP A 348 0.40 6.82 -5.66
CA ASP A 348 1.72 7.46 -5.73
C ASP A 348 2.89 6.50 -5.37
N ARG A 349 2.64 5.44 -4.60
CA ARG A 349 3.64 4.38 -4.35
C ARG A 349 3.78 3.40 -5.51
N LEU A 350 2.76 3.27 -6.37
CA LEU A 350 2.74 2.32 -7.50
C LEU A 350 3.05 2.99 -8.84
N ARG A 351 2.56 4.21 -9.04
CA ARG A 351 2.55 4.93 -10.32
C ARG A 351 3.96 5.04 -10.88
N GLY A 352 4.16 4.44 -12.06
CA GLY A 352 5.46 4.43 -12.75
C GLY A 352 6.54 3.57 -12.08
N LYS A 353 6.21 2.80 -11.04
CA LYS A 353 7.13 1.92 -10.29
C LYS A 353 6.75 0.46 -10.36
N THR A 354 5.47 0.17 -10.54
CA THR A 354 5.02 -1.16 -10.93
C THR A 354 5.45 -1.38 -12.37
N GLN A 355 6.50 -2.16 -12.57
CA GLN A 355 6.85 -2.66 -13.89
C GLN A 355 5.93 -3.84 -14.16
N TYR A 356 5.02 -3.69 -15.11
CA TYR A 356 4.52 -4.87 -15.80
C TYR A 356 5.76 -5.53 -16.42
N TRP A 357 6.02 -6.80 -16.10
CA TRP A 357 7.09 -7.52 -16.79
C TRP A 357 6.70 -7.65 -18.25
N THR A 358 7.15 -6.69 -19.05
CA THR A 358 6.84 -6.65 -20.46
C THR A 358 7.87 -7.47 -21.21
N TYR A 359 7.35 -8.43 -21.96
CA TYR A 359 8.11 -9.25 -22.86
C TYR A 359 8.11 -8.58 -24.22
N ARG A 360 9.29 -8.51 -24.85
CA ARG A 360 9.44 -8.09 -26.24
C ARG A 360 9.95 -9.26 -27.07
N LEU A 361 9.39 -9.39 -28.26
CA LEU A 361 9.77 -10.36 -29.27
C LEU A 361 10.61 -9.62 -30.32
N LEU A 362 11.88 -9.99 -30.39
CA LEU A 362 12.89 -9.35 -31.22
C LEU A 362 13.36 -10.30 -32.32
N SER A 363 13.36 -9.81 -33.56
CA SER A 363 14.03 -10.39 -34.72
C SER A 363 15.39 -9.73 -34.89
N ARG A 364 16.43 -10.51 -35.22
CA ARG A 364 17.79 -9.99 -35.42
C ARG A 364 18.12 -9.70 -36.89
N SER A 365 17.26 -10.02 -37.86
CA SER A 365 17.55 -9.79 -39.29
C SER A 365 17.34 -8.34 -39.71
N VAL A 366 18.23 -7.46 -39.27
CA VAL A 366 18.49 -6.20 -39.97
C VAL A 366 19.40 -6.53 -41.16
N LEU A 367 18.88 -6.44 -42.39
CA LEU A 367 19.54 -6.59 -43.70
C LEU A 367 19.75 -8.03 -44.25
N GLY A 368 18.88 -8.41 -45.19
CA GLY A 368 19.33 -8.92 -46.50
C GLY A 368 19.33 -10.43 -46.77
N ARG A 369 18.54 -10.80 -47.80
CA ARG A 369 18.50 -12.03 -48.62
C ARG A 369 17.76 -13.26 -48.08
N SER A 370 16.58 -13.42 -48.67
CA SER A 370 15.93 -14.69 -48.98
C SER A 370 16.92 -15.73 -49.52
N VAL A 371 17.01 -16.86 -48.81
CA VAL A 371 17.39 -18.16 -49.36
C VAL A 371 16.20 -19.06 -49.10
N LEU A 372 15.55 -19.54 -50.17
CA LEU A 372 14.27 -20.29 -50.21
C LEU A 372 12.99 -19.45 -50.31
N GLY A 373 12.84 -18.67 -51.39
CA GLY A 373 11.64 -18.68 -52.25
C GLY A 373 10.22 -18.44 -51.67
N ARG A 374 10.04 -18.07 -50.41
CA ARG A 374 8.77 -17.56 -49.86
C ARG A 374 8.98 -16.14 -49.37
N SER A 375 8.24 -15.20 -49.96
CA SER A 375 8.25 -13.81 -49.58
C SER A 375 7.50 -13.63 -48.26
N GLY A 376 8.22 -13.32 -47.18
CA GLY A 376 7.65 -12.85 -45.93
C GLY A 376 8.70 -12.01 -45.23
N ARG A 377 8.47 -10.69 -45.13
CA ARG A 377 9.23 -9.83 -44.23
C ARG A 377 8.84 -10.20 -42.81
N THR A 378 9.80 -10.50 -41.94
CA THR A 378 9.53 -10.58 -40.50
C THR A 378 10.57 -9.78 -39.71
N GLU A 379 10.42 -8.46 -39.79
CA GLU A 379 10.85 -7.56 -38.72
C GLU A 379 9.89 -7.81 -37.54
N PHE A 380 10.37 -8.48 -36.50
CA PHE A 380 9.66 -8.54 -35.23
C PHE A 380 10.37 -7.59 -34.26
N ASP A 381 9.83 -6.39 -34.10
CA ASP A 381 9.98 -5.63 -32.86
C ASP A 381 8.56 -5.49 -32.32
N ALA A 382 8.13 -6.53 -31.61
CA ALA A 382 6.75 -6.70 -31.19
C ALA A 382 6.68 -6.79 -29.67
N GLY A 383 5.71 -6.08 -29.10
CA GLY A 383 5.51 -5.94 -27.66
C GLY A 383 5.07 -4.52 -27.34
N PRO A 384 4.95 -4.16 -26.06
CA PRO A 384 5.13 -5.01 -24.89
C PRO A 384 4.00 -6.06 -24.74
N TYR A 385 4.37 -7.31 -24.43
CA TYR A 385 3.44 -8.39 -24.09
C TYR A 385 3.53 -8.78 -22.62
N THR A 386 2.45 -9.37 -22.11
CA THR A 386 2.43 -10.08 -20.83
C THR A 386 3.14 -11.44 -20.98
N ALA A 387 3.42 -12.18 -19.91
CA ALA A 387 4.04 -13.51 -20.05
C ALA A 387 3.20 -14.43 -20.94
N ALA A 388 1.92 -14.60 -20.61
CA ALA A 388 1.00 -15.39 -21.43
C ALA A 388 0.76 -14.76 -22.81
N GLY A 389 0.77 -13.43 -22.93
CA GLY A 389 0.70 -12.73 -24.21
C GLY A 389 1.89 -13.05 -25.12
N ALA A 390 3.10 -13.04 -24.56
CA ALA A 390 4.32 -13.37 -25.28
C ALA A 390 4.32 -14.83 -25.69
N LEU A 391 3.87 -15.74 -24.82
CA LEU A 391 3.72 -17.15 -25.14
C LEU A 391 2.73 -17.36 -26.30
N ARG A 392 1.57 -16.70 -26.25
CA ARG A 392 0.60 -16.75 -27.34
C ARG A 392 1.20 -16.23 -28.64
N GLU A 393 1.96 -15.15 -28.58
CA GLU A 393 2.60 -14.58 -29.76
C GLU A 393 3.71 -15.47 -30.32
N VAL A 394 4.54 -16.06 -29.46
CA VAL A 394 5.53 -17.07 -29.84
C VAL A 394 4.83 -18.26 -30.50
N VAL A 395 3.77 -18.80 -29.90
CA VAL A 395 2.99 -19.91 -30.49
C VAL A 395 2.40 -19.50 -31.83
N ARG A 396 1.82 -18.30 -31.96
CA ARG A 396 1.25 -17.80 -33.22
C ARG A 396 2.31 -17.70 -34.31
N ILE A 397 3.46 -17.08 -34.01
CA ILE A 397 4.57 -16.90 -34.96
C ILE A 397 5.12 -18.26 -35.38
N VAL A 398 5.46 -19.12 -34.42
CA VAL A 398 6.05 -20.43 -34.71
C VAL A 398 5.06 -21.34 -35.45
N ALA A 399 3.78 -21.33 -35.10
CA ALA A 399 2.78 -22.13 -35.81
C ALA A 399 2.56 -21.64 -37.25
N SER A 400 2.55 -20.33 -37.48
CA SER A 400 2.38 -19.75 -38.84
C SER A 400 3.59 -20.00 -39.75
N GLU A 401 4.81 -20.02 -39.21
CA GLU A 401 6.03 -20.24 -40.00
C GLU A 401 6.45 -21.71 -40.10
N CYS A 402 6.32 -22.50 -39.02
CA CYS A 402 6.82 -23.87 -38.92
C CYS A 402 5.71 -24.94 -38.90
N GLY A 403 4.44 -24.53 -38.87
CA GLY A 403 3.29 -25.43 -38.80
C GLY A 403 2.89 -25.82 -37.37
N ARG A 404 1.67 -26.34 -37.23
CA ARG A 404 1.04 -26.67 -35.93
C ARG A 404 1.82 -27.70 -35.09
N GLU A 405 2.42 -28.69 -35.72
CA GLU A 405 3.16 -29.74 -34.99
C GLU A 405 4.36 -29.17 -34.23
N ALA A 406 4.95 -28.08 -34.73
CA ALA A 406 6.10 -27.42 -34.11
C ALA A 406 5.76 -26.75 -32.77
N VAL A 407 4.49 -26.40 -32.54
CA VAL A 407 4.03 -25.77 -31.29
C VAL A 407 3.38 -26.74 -30.31
N SER A 408 3.39 -28.04 -30.59
CA SER A 408 2.86 -29.04 -29.66
C SER A 408 3.69 -29.05 -28.37
N HIS A 409 3.10 -28.64 -27.25
CA HIS A 409 3.75 -28.60 -25.95
C HIS A 409 2.79 -29.07 -24.86
N GLN A 410 3.15 -30.19 -24.22
CA GLN A 410 2.33 -30.78 -23.17
C GLN A 410 2.09 -29.77 -22.03
N GLY A 411 0.83 -29.60 -21.63
CA GLY A 411 0.46 -28.68 -20.55
C GLY A 411 0.53 -27.19 -20.89
N VAL A 412 0.76 -26.83 -22.16
CA VAL A 412 0.82 -25.42 -22.60
C VAL A 412 -0.02 -25.20 -23.85
N VAL A 413 0.23 -25.99 -24.90
CA VAL A 413 -0.49 -25.95 -26.17
C VAL A 413 -1.28 -27.24 -26.29
N VAL A 414 -2.60 -27.13 -26.26
CA VAL A 414 -3.52 -28.27 -26.23
C VAL A 414 -4.52 -28.20 -27.37
N SER A 415 -5.05 -29.35 -27.77
CA SER A 415 -6.25 -29.40 -28.60
C SER A 415 -7.48 -29.09 -27.74
N GLU A 416 -8.58 -28.65 -28.34
CA GLU A 416 -9.83 -28.39 -27.61
C GLU A 416 -10.31 -29.64 -26.85
N SER A 417 -10.13 -30.83 -27.43
CA SER A 417 -10.50 -32.11 -26.81
C SER A 417 -9.60 -32.56 -25.66
N ASP A 418 -8.41 -31.96 -25.51
CA ASP A 418 -7.41 -32.35 -24.50
C ASP A 418 -7.24 -31.31 -23.37
N LEU A 419 -8.12 -30.30 -23.30
CA LEU A 419 -8.09 -29.29 -22.24
C LEU A 419 -8.37 -29.94 -20.88
N PRO A 420 -7.42 -29.91 -19.92
CA PRO A 420 -7.70 -30.46 -18.59
C PRO A 420 -8.83 -29.65 -17.91
N PRO A 421 -9.71 -30.30 -17.13
CA PRO A 421 -10.79 -29.59 -16.43
C PRO A 421 -10.25 -28.45 -15.55
N GLY A 422 -10.85 -27.26 -15.66
CA GLY A 422 -10.45 -26.07 -14.89
C GLY A 422 -9.27 -25.28 -15.49
N THR A 423 -8.73 -25.70 -16.64
CA THR A 423 -7.64 -25.00 -17.32
C THR A 423 -8.20 -23.92 -18.24
N ARG A 424 -7.68 -22.68 -18.15
CA ARG A 424 -8.08 -21.62 -19.09
C ARG A 424 -7.11 -21.58 -20.26
N ALA A 425 -7.64 -21.57 -21.47
CA ALA A 425 -6.85 -21.41 -22.67
C ALA A 425 -7.44 -20.36 -23.60
N LYS A 426 -6.59 -19.66 -24.34
CA LYS A 426 -6.99 -18.77 -25.43
C LYS A 426 -6.76 -19.42 -26.77
N ARG A 427 -7.74 -19.25 -27.64
CA ARG A 427 -7.72 -19.70 -29.02
C ARG A 427 -6.81 -18.81 -29.87
N ILE A 428 -5.97 -19.43 -30.67
CA ILE A 428 -5.11 -18.80 -31.68
C ILE A 428 -5.48 -19.42 -33.02
N SER A 429 -6.00 -18.60 -33.93
CA SER A 429 -6.30 -19.02 -35.30
C SER A 429 -5.03 -18.89 -36.14
N VAL A 430 -4.57 -20.01 -36.70
CA VAL A 430 -3.33 -20.10 -37.49
C VAL A 430 -3.62 -20.22 -38.99
N ASP A 431 -4.64 -21.01 -39.38
CA ASP A 431 -5.15 -21.19 -40.76
C ASP A 431 -6.65 -21.57 -40.73
N ASP A 432 -7.35 -21.50 -41.87
CA ASP A 432 -8.82 -21.61 -42.06
C ASP A 432 -9.51 -22.87 -41.46
N ASP A 433 -8.78 -23.89 -41.00
CA ASP A 433 -9.37 -25.17 -40.56
C ASP A 433 -8.76 -25.78 -39.27
N SER A 434 -7.88 -25.07 -38.52
CA SER A 434 -7.39 -25.64 -37.25
C SER A 434 -6.97 -24.60 -36.19
N ASP A 435 -7.83 -24.43 -35.18
CA ASP A 435 -7.55 -23.57 -34.01
C ASP A 435 -6.59 -24.25 -33.02
N ILE A 436 -5.70 -23.46 -32.41
CA ILE A 436 -4.76 -23.88 -31.36
C ILE A 436 -5.17 -23.24 -30.04
N TRP A 437 -5.17 -23.99 -28.94
CA TRP A 437 -5.50 -23.46 -27.62
C TRP A 437 -4.24 -23.37 -26.75
N VAL A 438 -3.93 -22.16 -26.27
CA VAL A 438 -2.78 -21.88 -25.40
C VAL A 438 -3.26 -21.59 -23.99
N ILE A 439 -2.82 -22.39 -23.03
CA ILE A 439 -3.17 -22.23 -21.63
C ILE A 439 -2.67 -20.87 -21.13
N SER A 440 -3.56 -20.07 -20.54
CA SER A 440 -3.31 -18.69 -20.13
C SER A 440 -3.08 -18.53 -18.63
N ASN A 441 -3.51 -19.49 -17.80
CA ASN A 441 -3.33 -19.43 -16.35
C ASN A 441 -2.04 -20.11 -15.86
N LEU A 442 -0.96 -20.02 -16.63
CA LEU A 442 0.35 -20.57 -16.27
C LEU A 442 1.16 -19.56 -15.45
N GLY A 443 1.87 -20.06 -14.43
CA GLY A 443 2.85 -19.25 -13.70
C GLY A 443 4.01 -18.81 -14.60
N ARG A 444 4.66 -17.69 -14.25
CA ARG A 444 5.74 -17.07 -15.04
C ARG A 444 6.84 -18.04 -15.46
N GLU A 445 7.34 -18.84 -14.51
CA GLU A 445 8.41 -19.81 -14.76
C GLU A 445 7.99 -20.88 -15.77
N ALA A 446 6.74 -21.37 -15.68
CA ALA A 446 6.18 -22.31 -16.64
C ALA A 446 6.04 -21.68 -18.03
N VAL A 447 5.64 -20.40 -18.10
CA VAL A 447 5.52 -19.66 -19.36
C VAL A 447 6.89 -19.43 -20.03
N GLU A 448 7.87 -18.95 -19.28
CA GLU A 448 9.24 -18.74 -19.79
C GLU A 448 9.88 -20.07 -20.23
N GLY A 449 9.71 -21.12 -19.43
CA GLY A 449 10.16 -22.47 -19.78
C GLY A 449 9.52 -23.00 -21.07
N ALA A 450 8.21 -22.78 -21.24
CA ALA A 450 7.50 -23.17 -22.46
C ALA A 450 7.97 -22.40 -23.70
N MET A 451 8.18 -21.08 -23.61
CA MET A 451 8.73 -20.28 -24.71
C MET A 451 10.13 -20.76 -25.10
N ALA A 452 10.97 -21.08 -24.11
CA ALA A 452 12.32 -21.59 -24.33
C ALA A 452 12.31 -22.97 -25.00
N ASP A 453 11.45 -23.88 -24.55
CA ASP A 453 11.30 -25.22 -25.14
C ASP A 453 10.77 -25.15 -26.58
N LEU A 454 9.71 -24.38 -26.82
CA LEU A 454 9.13 -24.15 -28.15
C LEU A 454 10.20 -23.64 -29.13
N LEU A 455 10.93 -22.58 -28.75
CA LEU A 455 11.98 -22.02 -29.61
C LEU A 455 13.19 -22.94 -29.76
N SER A 456 13.44 -23.86 -28.82
CA SER A 456 14.51 -24.85 -28.94
C SER A 456 14.23 -25.93 -29.99
N ARG A 457 12.96 -26.24 -30.25
CA ARG A 457 12.52 -27.28 -31.18
C ARG A 457 12.54 -26.83 -32.64
N VAL A 458 12.38 -25.53 -32.88
CA VAL A 458 12.36 -24.94 -34.22
C VAL A 458 13.70 -24.30 -34.61
N ARG A 459 14.77 -24.55 -33.85
CA ARG A 459 16.09 -23.98 -34.16
C ARG A 459 16.62 -24.48 -35.52
N PRO A 460 17.31 -23.60 -36.28
CA PRO A 460 17.49 -22.17 -36.02
C PRO A 460 16.24 -21.36 -36.40
N PHE A 461 15.78 -20.47 -35.50
CA PHE A 461 14.63 -19.60 -35.72
C PHE A 461 14.94 -18.15 -35.32
N ASP A 462 14.55 -17.17 -36.14
CA ASP A 462 14.86 -15.75 -35.92
C ASP A 462 13.89 -15.07 -34.95
N LEU A 463 13.81 -15.60 -33.73
CA LEU A 463 13.02 -15.01 -32.66
C LEU A 463 13.78 -15.05 -31.34
N ARG A 464 13.79 -13.91 -30.66
CA ARG A 464 14.35 -13.74 -29.33
C ARG A 464 13.30 -13.10 -28.43
N VAL A 465 13.03 -13.71 -27.30
CA VAL A 465 12.11 -13.16 -26.30
C VAL A 465 12.93 -12.56 -25.18
N VAL A 466 12.71 -11.29 -24.89
CA VAL A 466 13.39 -10.55 -23.82
C VAL A 466 12.40 -9.99 -22.81
N ARG A 467 12.78 -9.99 -21.54
CA ARG A 467 12.06 -9.37 -20.42
C ARG A 467 12.99 -8.32 -19.81
N GLY A 468 12.69 -7.05 -20.03
CA GLY A 468 13.68 -5.98 -19.80
C GLY A 468 14.95 -6.25 -20.60
N ASP A 469 16.10 -6.36 -19.91
CA ASP A 469 17.39 -6.69 -20.52
C ASP A 469 17.72 -8.19 -20.50
N VAL A 470 16.87 -9.01 -19.88
CA VAL A 470 17.10 -10.45 -19.71
C VAL A 470 16.52 -11.21 -20.91
N VAL A 471 17.30 -12.12 -21.47
CA VAL A 471 16.86 -12.99 -22.56
C VAL A 471 16.25 -14.24 -21.96
N VAL A 472 14.95 -14.41 -22.13
CA VAL A 472 14.21 -15.54 -21.53
C VAL A 472 14.11 -16.72 -22.50
N ALA A 473 14.09 -16.48 -23.81
CA ALA A 473 14.10 -17.51 -24.83
C ALA A 473 14.81 -17.03 -26.10
N ASP A 474 15.59 -17.91 -26.75
CA ASP A 474 16.36 -17.58 -27.94
C ASP A 474 16.33 -18.74 -28.95
N GLY A 475 15.79 -18.48 -30.15
CA GLY A 475 15.68 -19.44 -31.24
C GLY A 475 16.94 -19.60 -32.09
N ARG A 476 17.98 -18.77 -31.91
CA ARG A 476 19.22 -18.84 -32.70
C ARG A 476 20.41 -19.47 -31.96
N SER A 477 20.37 -19.52 -30.62
CA SER A 477 21.49 -20.03 -29.81
C SER A 477 21.75 -21.53 -30.05
N GLU A 478 22.95 -21.92 -30.49
CA GLU A 478 23.43 -23.29 -30.34
C GLU A 478 23.70 -23.53 -28.84
N ARG A 479 23.24 -24.66 -28.27
CA ARG A 479 23.49 -24.97 -26.85
C ARG A 479 24.98 -24.79 -26.54
N PRO A 480 25.38 -24.14 -25.43
CA PRO A 480 26.71 -24.39 -24.90
C PRO A 480 26.77 -25.88 -24.54
N GLN A 481 27.77 -26.57 -25.06
CA GLN A 481 28.07 -27.96 -24.70
C GLN A 481 28.40 -28.09 -23.22
#